data_AF-A0A2E4E163-F1
#
_entry.id   AF-A0A2E4E163-F1
#
_cell.length_a   1.000
_cell.length_b   1.000
_cell.length_c   1.000
_cell.angle_alpha   90.00
_cell.angle_beta   90.00
_cell.angle_gamma   90.00
#
_symmetry.space_group_name_H-M   'P 1'
#
loop_
_entity.id
_entity.type
_entity.pdbx_description
1 polymer ?
#
loop_
_entity_poly.entity_id
_entity_poly.type
_entity_poly.pdbx_seq_one_letter_code
_entity_poly.pdbx_strand_id
1 'polypeptide(L)'
;GTGEDDSKIIIDVKKNKNNEDILEYTKRVLGKKFPKNYNRNSIDGMDSIDIVFKQKDKINRLAVIRNGQNILRFLLTSKKNNYSKNDNSFQTIFSSVQKLTKEELDQPKKKVLKIYTVKPKDTFEKIISKQNVQKKFAREIFMIINNKQKENLRVGEKIKVISFEN
;
A
#
# COMPACT_ATOMS: atom_id res chain seq x y z
N GLY A 1 2.91 9.71 -11.09
CA GLY A 1 3.58 9.77 -12.40
C GLY A 1 2.63 9.28 -13.48
N THR A 2 2.85 9.68 -14.73
CA THR A 2 2.15 9.12 -15.89
C THR A 2 2.90 7.88 -16.36
N GLY A 3 2.26 6.71 -16.37
CA GLY A 3 2.86 5.51 -16.96
C GLY A 3 2.89 5.58 -18.48
N GLU A 4 3.69 4.71 -19.10
CA GLU A 4 3.89 4.59 -20.56
C GLU A 4 2.57 4.45 -21.35
N ASP A 5 1.50 3.97 -20.67
CA ASP A 5 0.20 3.62 -21.24
C ASP A 5 -0.90 4.68 -21.03
N ASP A 6 -0.55 5.95 -20.79
CA ASP A 6 -1.48 7.05 -20.43
C ASP A 6 -2.40 6.70 -19.22
N SER A 7 -1.86 5.82 -18.37
CA SER A 7 -2.49 5.36 -17.13
C SER A 7 -1.80 6.00 -15.94
N LYS A 8 -2.59 6.38 -14.93
CA LYS A 8 -2.08 7.11 -13.75
C LYS A 8 -2.72 6.56 -12.50
N ILE A 9 -1.89 6.28 -11.49
CA ILE A 9 -2.34 6.11 -10.10
C ILE A 9 -1.93 7.37 -9.35
N ILE A 10 -2.90 8.01 -8.71
CA ILE A 10 -2.72 9.21 -7.89
C ILE A 10 -3.10 8.84 -6.47
N ILE A 11 -2.23 9.21 -5.51
CA ILE A 11 -2.46 9.04 -4.08
C ILE A 11 -2.36 10.41 -3.46
N ASP A 12 -3.38 10.84 -2.73
CA ASP A 12 -3.36 12.13 -2.03
C ASP A 12 -4.11 12.08 -0.70
N VAL A 13 -3.81 13.07 0.15
CA VAL A 13 -4.41 13.22 1.47
C VAL A 13 -5.16 14.55 1.55
N LYS A 14 -6.37 14.51 2.12
CA LYS A 14 -7.20 15.69 2.41
C LYS A 14 -7.62 15.70 3.87
N LYS A 15 -7.70 16.89 4.47
CA LYS A 15 -8.31 17.05 5.79
C LYS A 15 -9.82 16.87 5.70
N ASN A 16 -10.38 16.03 6.56
CA ASN A 16 -11.80 15.90 6.84
C ASN A 16 -12.18 16.81 8.01
N LYS A 17 -12.18 18.14 7.76
CA LYS A 17 -12.34 19.16 8.82
C LYS A 17 -13.65 19.03 9.61
N ASN A 18 -14.70 18.46 9.01
CA ASN A 18 -16.03 18.38 9.62
C ASN A 18 -16.43 16.97 10.02
N ASN A 19 -15.47 16.04 10.04
CA ASN A 19 -15.74 14.63 10.35
C ASN A 19 -16.84 14.03 9.44
N GLU A 20 -16.93 14.53 8.20
CA GLU A 20 -17.92 14.17 7.17
C GLU A 20 -17.89 12.64 6.96
N ASP A 21 -19.06 12.05 6.77
CA ASP A 21 -19.17 10.64 6.39
C ASP A 21 -18.49 10.42 5.04
N ILE A 22 -17.77 9.30 4.90
CA ILE A 22 -16.95 9.04 3.72
C ILE A 22 -17.78 8.86 2.44
N LEU A 23 -19.01 8.35 2.54
CA LEU A 23 -19.90 8.21 1.40
C LEU A 23 -20.34 9.59 0.92
N GLU A 24 -20.76 10.46 1.84
CA GLU A 24 -21.18 11.84 1.51
C GLU A 24 -20.02 12.66 0.93
N TYR A 25 -18.83 12.55 1.52
CA TYR A 25 -17.61 13.10 0.94
C TYR A 25 -17.40 12.63 -0.50
N THR A 26 -17.53 11.32 -0.75
CA THR A 26 -17.27 10.72 -2.07
C THR A 26 -18.32 11.13 -3.09
N LYS A 27 -19.61 11.20 -2.70
CA LYS A 27 -20.70 11.74 -3.53
C LYS A 27 -20.43 13.19 -3.92
N ARG A 28 -20.00 14.02 -2.97
CA ARG A 28 -19.66 15.42 -3.24
C ARG A 28 -18.46 15.57 -4.19
N VAL A 29 -17.44 14.73 -4.04
CA VAL A 29 -16.26 14.73 -4.93
C VAL A 29 -16.60 14.30 -6.36
N LEU A 30 -17.40 13.25 -6.53
CA LEU A 30 -17.76 12.75 -7.86
C LEU A 30 -18.93 13.52 -8.50
N GLY A 31 -19.78 14.13 -7.70
CA GLY A 31 -21.01 14.80 -8.14
C GLY A 31 -21.86 13.88 -9.01
N LYS A 32 -22.26 14.35 -10.19
CA LYS A 32 -23.06 13.59 -11.16
C LYS A 32 -22.38 12.30 -11.69
N LYS A 33 -21.08 12.13 -11.47
CA LYS A 33 -20.33 10.93 -11.89
C LYS A 33 -20.40 9.81 -10.86
N PHE A 34 -20.99 10.05 -9.68
CA PHE A 34 -21.16 9.02 -8.66
C PHE A 34 -22.08 7.91 -9.21
N PRO A 35 -21.61 6.65 -9.32
CA PRO A 35 -22.41 5.57 -9.90
C PRO A 35 -23.44 5.04 -8.89
N LYS A 36 -24.45 4.34 -9.39
CA LYS A 36 -25.45 3.68 -8.54
C LYS A 36 -24.84 2.58 -7.66
N ASN A 37 -23.85 1.87 -8.17
CA ASN A 37 -23.18 0.78 -7.47
C ASN A 37 -21.83 1.25 -6.95
N TYR A 38 -21.56 1.01 -5.67
CA TYR A 38 -20.31 1.28 -5.00
C TYR A 38 -20.08 0.20 -3.95
N ASN A 39 -18.82 0.01 -3.55
CA ASN A 39 -18.47 -0.87 -2.44
C ASN A 39 -18.10 -0.02 -1.23
N ARG A 40 -18.80 -0.22 -0.11
CA ARG A 40 -18.39 0.30 1.20
C ARG A 40 -17.83 -0.84 2.03
N ASN A 41 -16.61 -0.68 2.51
CA ASN A 41 -15.86 -1.72 3.22
C ASN A 41 -15.02 -1.10 4.35
N SER A 42 -14.32 -1.95 5.10
CA SER A 42 -13.31 -1.54 6.08
C SER A 42 -11.94 -2.06 5.68
N ILE A 43 -10.93 -1.19 5.67
CA ILE A 43 -9.52 -1.55 5.49
C ILE A 43 -8.80 -1.27 6.80
N ASP A 44 -8.35 -2.33 7.49
CA ASP A 44 -7.67 -2.22 8.78
C ASP A 44 -8.48 -1.37 9.80
N GLY A 45 -9.79 -1.60 9.85
CA GLY A 45 -10.70 -0.85 10.71
C GLY A 45 -10.92 0.61 10.28
N MET A 46 -10.51 1.01 9.08
CA MET A 46 -10.84 2.31 8.47
C MET A 46 -11.99 2.14 7.49
N ASP A 47 -13.05 2.93 7.69
CA ASP A 47 -14.16 3.00 6.74
C ASP A 47 -13.65 3.46 5.37
N SER A 48 -14.15 2.81 4.31
CA SER A 48 -13.65 2.97 2.96
C SER A 48 -14.75 2.84 1.92
N ILE A 49 -14.58 3.57 0.82
CA ILE A 49 -15.46 3.54 -0.35
C ILE A 49 -14.62 3.24 -1.57
N ASP A 50 -15.02 2.27 -2.39
CA ASP A 50 -14.38 1.90 -3.65
C ASP A 50 -15.41 1.94 -4.78
N ILE A 51 -15.07 2.68 -5.84
CA ILE A 51 -15.98 3.03 -6.93
C ILE A 51 -15.27 2.92 -8.26
N VAL A 52 -15.89 2.21 -9.20
CA VAL A 52 -15.48 2.21 -10.62
C VAL A 52 -16.49 3.03 -11.43
N PHE A 53 -16.00 3.97 -12.24
CA PHE A 53 -16.84 4.80 -13.10
C PHE A 53 -16.17 5.11 -14.44
N LYS A 54 -17.00 5.28 -15.49
CA LYS A 54 -16.52 5.64 -16.83
C LYS A 54 -16.51 7.15 -17.01
N GLN A 55 -15.49 7.67 -17.68
CA GLN A 55 -15.42 9.07 -18.09
C GLN A 55 -14.76 9.15 -19.46
N LYS A 56 -15.54 9.55 -20.48
CA LYS A 56 -15.11 9.57 -21.88
C LYS A 56 -14.60 8.16 -22.30
N ASP A 57 -13.39 8.08 -22.83
CA ASP A 57 -12.69 6.87 -23.28
C ASP A 57 -11.93 6.14 -22.13
N LYS A 58 -12.01 6.65 -20.90
CA LYS A 58 -11.28 6.13 -19.74
C LYS A 58 -12.19 5.46 -18.72
N ILE A 59 -11.65 4.43 -18.07
CA ILE A 59 -12.21 3.81 -16.87
C ILE A 59 -11.42 4.35 -15.69
N ASN A 60 -12.15 4.75 -14.65
CA ASN A 60 -11.58 5.27 -13.41
C ASN A 60 -11.98 4.38 -12.25
N ARG A 61 -11.08 4.23 -11.29
CA ARG A 61 -11.37 3.65 -9.98
C ARG A 61 -10.96 4.64 -8.90
N LEU A 62 -11.91 5.10 -8.10
CA LEU A 62 -11.68 5.95 -6.94
C LEU A 62 -11.88 5.11 -5.69
N ALA A 63 -10.83 5.01 -4.88
CA ALA A 63 -10.91 4.40 -3.58
C ALA A 63 -10.54 5.45 -2.51
N VAL A 64 -11.36 5.54 -1.47
CA VAL A 64 -11.28 6.55 -0.42
C VAL A 64 -11.23 5.83 0.92
N ILE A 65 -10.34 6.24 1.82
CA ILE A 65 -10.19 5.70 3.18
C ILE A 65 -10.26 6.84 4.18
N ARG A 66 -11.05 6.68 5.24
CA ARG A 66 -11.12 7.63 6.35
C ARG A 66 -10.16 7.21 7.46
N ASN A 67 -9.18 8.05 7.75
CA ASN A 67 -8.26 7.88 8.86
C ASN A 67 -8.35 9.10 9.80
N GLY A 68 -9.25 9.01 10.79
CA GLY A 68 -9.52 10.11 11.72
C GLY A 68 -9.98 11.37 10.99
N GLN A 69 -9.25 12.47 11.20
CA GLN A 69 -9.49 13.77 10.54
C GLN A 69 -8.89 13.86 9.14
N ASN A 70 -8.38 12.76 8.57
CA ASN A 70 -7.83 12.73 7.23
C ASN A 70 -8.59 11.75 6.34
N ILE A 71 -8.62 12.07 5.06
CA ILE A 71 -9.12 11.22 3.98
C ILE A 71 -7.97 10.96 3.03
N LEU A 72 -7.65 9.69 2.86
CA LEU A 72 -6.68 9.20 1.89
C LEU A 72 -7.44 8.79 0.62
N ARG A 73 -6.99 9.27 -0.54
CA ARG A 73 -7.62 8.99 -1.83
C ARG A 73 -6.65 8.31 -2.77
N PHE A 74 -7.15 7.30 -3.46
CA PHE A 74 -6.47 6.59 -4.53
C PHE A 74 -7.32 6.73 -5.79
N LEU A 75 -6.74 7.25 -6.87
CA LEU A 75 -7.40 7.34 -8.16
C LEU A 75 -6.57 6.62 -9.22
N LEU A 76 -7.14 5.57 -9.80
CA LEU A 76 -6.68 5.00 -11.06
C LEU A 76 -7.48 5.61 -12.20
N THR A 77 -6.78 6.08 -13.23
CA THR A 77 -7.37 6.44 -14.52
C THR A 77 -6.61 5.68 -15.61
N SER A 78 -7.33 4.93 -16.45
CA SER A 78 -6.74 4.12 -17.53
C SER A 78 -7.67 4.03 -18.74
N LYS A 79 -7.11 3.86 -19.94
CA LYS A 79 -7.88 3.42 -21.11
C LYS A 79 -8.43 2.00 -20.86
N LYS A 80 -9.54 1.66 -21.52
CA LYS A 80 -10.23 0.36 -21.34
C LYS A 80 -9.30 -0.85 -21.51
N ASN A 81 -8.45 -0.82 -22.54
CA ASN A 81 -7.57 -1.96 -22.88
C ASN A 81 -6.49 -2.23 -21.81
N ASN A 82 -6.08 -1.19 -21.07
CA ASN A 82 -5.03 -1.29 -20.05
C ASN A 82 -5.59 -1.35 -18.63
N TYR A 83 -6.92 -1.21 -18.47
CA TYR A 83 -7.54 -1.08 -17.16
C TYR A 83 -7.33 -2.32 -16.29
N SER A 84 -7.55 -3.53 -16.81
CA SER A 84 -7.46 -4.76 -16.01
C SER A 84 -6.06 -4.98 -15.40
N LYS A 85 -5.00 -4.75 -16.18
CA LYS A 85 -3.62 -4.84 -15.68
C LYS A 85 -3.36 -3.85 -14.55
N ASN A 86 -3.76 -2.59 -14.75
CA ASN A 86 -3.51 -1.52 -13.77
C ASN A 86 -4.42 -1.63 -12.54
N ASP A 87 -5.62 -2.21 -12.68
CA ASP A 87 -6.57 -2.44 -11.58
C ASP A 87 -6.00 -3.43 -10.56
N ASN A 88 -5.33 -4.49 -11.02
CA ASN A 88 -4.66 -5.44 -10.11
C ASN A 88 -3.57 -4.76 -9.27
N SER A 89 -2.72 -3.94 -9.88
CA SER A 89 -1.71 -3.17 -9.17
C SER A 89 -2.34 -2.16 -8.21
N PHE A 90 -3.39 -1.47 -8.64
CA PHE A 90 -4.14 -0.54 -7.80
C PHE A 90 -4.73 -1.23 -6.57
N GLN A 91 -5.41 -2.36 -6.76
CA GLN A 91 -6.00 -3.14 -5.67
C GLN A 91 -4.94 -3.67 -4.71
N THR A 92 -3.77 -4.05 -5.22
CA THR A 92 -2.63 -4.48 -4.38
C THR A 92 -2.14 -3.33 -3.48
N ILE A 93 -2.04 -2.12 -4.02
CA ILE A 93 -1.64 -0.92 -3.25
C ILE A 93 -2.73 -0.56 -2.24
N PHE A 94 -3.98 -0.46 -2.69
CA PHE A 94 -5.11 -0.06 -1.85
C PHE A 94 -5.34 -1.00 -0.68
N SER A 95 -5.29 -2.32 -0.91
CA SER A 95 -5.42 -3.34 0.14
C SER A 95 -4.20 -3.43 1.07
N SER A 96 -3.09 -2.77 0.73
CA SER A 96 -1.87 -2.76 1.56
C SER A 96 -1.84 -1.63 2.59
N VAL A 97 -2.83 -0.73 2.56
CA VAL A 97 -2.93 0.39 3.51
C VAL A 97 -3.22 -0.16 4.91
N GLN A 98 -2.46 0.31 5.88
CA GLN A 98 -2.60 -0.03 7.29
C GLN A 98 -2.57 1.25 8.13
N LYS A 99 -3.31 1.28 9.24
CA LYS A 99 -3.14 2.30 10.27
C LYS A 99 -1.75 2.12 10.87
N LEU A 100 -1.07 3.23 11.11
CA LEU A 100 0.08 3.20 12.00
C LEU A 100 -0.41 2.85 13.41
N THR A 101 0.27 1.94 14.09
CA THR A 101 0.00 1.65 15.49
C THR A 101 0.34 2.85 16.35
N LYS A 102 -0.18 2.89 17.58
CA LYS A 102 0.16 3.96 18.55
C LYS A 102 1.67 4.03 18.79
N GLU A 103 2.34 2.88 18.85
CA GLU A 103 3.80 2.79 18.98
C GLU A 103 4.54 3.40 17.77
N GLU A 104 4.05 3.17 16.55
CA GLU A 104 4.62 3.75 15.33
C GLU A 104 4.39 5.26 15.20
N LEU A 105 3.32 5.79 15.78
CA LEU A 105 3.02 7.22 15.82
C LEU A 105 3.83 7.95 16.90
N ASP A 106 3.93 7.35 18.09
CA ASP A 106 4.62 7.93 19.24
C ASP A 106 6.15 7.86 19.08
N GLN A 107 6.64 6.88 18.31
CA GLN A 107 8.04 6.75 17.92
C GLN A 107 8.09 6.40 16.43
N PRO A 108 8.11 7.39 15.52
CA PRO A 108 8.30 7.13 14.09
C PRO A 108 9.72 6.58 13.88
N LYS A 109 9.90 5.29 14.12
CA LYS A 109 11.17 4.62 13.94
C LYS A 109 11.40 4.52 12.44
N LYS A 110 12.39 5.28 11.98
CA LYS A 110 12.82 5.21 10.59
C LYS A 110 13.22 3.79 10.26
N LYS A 111 12.76 3.25 9.14
CA LYS A 111 13.26 1.96 8.66
C LYS A 111 14.66 2.17 8.09
N VAL A 112 15.62 1.41 8.59
CA VAL A 112 17.04 1.44 8.18
C VAL A 112 17.48 0.06 7.71
N LEU A 113 18.49 0.04 6.84
CA LEU A 113 19.16 -1.18 6.42
C LEU A 113 20.25 -1.52 7.44
N LYS A 114 20.11 -2.64 8.15
CA LYS A 114 21.13 -3.13 9.10
C LYS A 114 21.88 -4.32 8.51
N ILE A 115 23.15 -4.45 8.90
CA ILE A 115 23.94 -5.65 8.61
C ILE A 115 23.79 -6.63 9.77
N TYR A 116 23.34 -7.83 9.48
CA TYR A 116 23.19 -8.95 10.39
C TYR A 116 24.19 -10.04 10.05
N THR A 117 24.83 -10.62 11.06
CA THR A 117 25.72 -11.78 10.89
C THR A 117 24.94 -13.06 11.21
N VAL A 118 24.85 -13.97 10.24
CA VAL A 118 24.15 -15.25 10.38
C VAL A 118 24.78 -16.08 11.49
N LYS A 119 23.96 -16.52 12.45
CA LYS A 119 24.38 -17.33 13.60
C LYS A 119 24.11 -18.82 13.37
N PRO A 120 24.77 -19.72 14.13
CA PRO A 120 24.37 -21.13 14.17
C PRO A 120 22.87 -21.26 14.47
N LYS A 121 22.19 -22.17 13.75
CA LYS A 121 20.73 -22.42 13.85
C LYS A 121 19.82 -21.29 13.34
N ASP A 122 20.35 -20.25 12.69
CA ASP A 122 19.49 -19.34 11.93
C ASP A 122 18.96 -20.05 10.67
N THR A 123 17.64 -19.93 10.44
CA THR A 123 16.99 -20.36 9.20
C THR A 123 16.61 -19.14 8.38
N PHE A 124 16.38 -19.34 7.08
CA PHE A 124 15.95 -18.27 6.19
C PHE A 124 14.66 -17.61 6.70
N GLU A 125 13.68 -18.43 7.08
CA GLU A 125 12.37 -18.05 7.62
C GLU A 125 12.52 -17.20 8.89
N LYS A 126 13.44 -17.59 9.78
CA LYS A 126 13.72 -16.86 11.02
C LYS A 126 14.40 -15.52 10.78
N ILE A 127 15.15 -15.38 9.68
CA ILE A 127 15.79 -14.12 9.32
C ILE A 127 14.78 -13.19 8.64
N ILE A 128 14.02 -13.68 7.65
CA ILE A 128 13.04 -12.82 6.96
C ILE A 128 11.92 -12.35 7.89
N SER A 129 11.57 -13.13 8.92
CA SER A 129 10.57 -12.74 9.92
C SER A 129 11.01 -11.57 10.80
N LYS A 130 12.32 -11.29 10.87
CA LYS A 130 12.87 -10.12 11.56
C LYS A 130 12.80 -8.84 10.73
N GLN A 131 12.46 -8.93 9.43
CA GLN A 131 12.36 -7.74 8.60
C GLN A 131 11.08 -6.99 8.91
N ASN A 132 11.22 -5.67 9.06
CA ASN A 132 10.09 -4.77 9.24
C ASN A 132 9.49 -4.35 7.89
N VAL A 133 8.99 -5.34 7.15
CA VAL A 133 8.29 -5.19 5.88
C VAL A 133 7.06 -6.08 5.87
N GLN A 134 6.11 -5.83 4.97
CA GLN A 134 4.92 -6.69 4.89
C GLN A 134 5.33 -8.13 4.57
N LYS A 135 4.78 -9.09 5.33
CA LYS A 135 5.17 -10.51 5.28
C LYS A 135 5.17 -11.10 3.86
N LYS A 136 4.18 -10.71 3.03
CA LYS A 136 4.05 -11.16 1.64
C LYS A 136 5.23 -10.76 0.74
N PHE A 137 5.93 -9.66 1.08
CA PHE A 137 7.09 -9.15 0.32
C PHE A 137 8.43 -9.43 1.01
N ALA A 138 8.43 -9.94 2.24
CA ALA A 138 9.65 -10.10 3.04
C ALA A 138 10.70 -10.97 2.36
N ARG A 139 10.27 -12.07 1.72
CA ARG A 139 11.13 -12.97 0.94
C ARG A 139 11.75 -12.25 -0.25
N GLU A 140 10.94 -11.66 -1.11
CA GLU A 140 11.40 -10.98 -2.33
C GLU A 140 12.37 -9.83 -2.01
N ILE A 141 12.01 -8.98 -1.05
CA ILE A 141 12.85 -7.87 -0.60
C ILE A 141 14.18 -8.40 -0.06
N PHE A 142 14.17 -9.47 0.74
CA PHE A 142 15.41 -10.08 1.25
C PHE A 142 16.37 -10.47 0.13
N MET A 143 15.84 -11.17 -0.88
CA MET A 143 16.62 -11.69 -2.00
C MET A 143 17.25 -10.55 -2.81
N ILE A 144 16.48 -9.49 -3.05
CA ILE A 144 16.94 -8.29 -3.77
C ILE A 144 18.05 -7.58 -3.01
N ILE A 145 17.84 -7.21 -1.73
CA ILE A 145 18.81 -6.39 -0.99
C ILE A 145 20.12 -7.14 -0.72
N ASN A 146 20.06 -8.47 -0.65
CA ASN A 146 21.22 -9.35 -0.47
C ASN A 146 21.80 -9.89 -1.79
N ASN A 147 21.21 -9.53 -2.94
CA ASN A 147 21.59 -10.05 -4.25
C ASN A 147 21.72 -11.59 -4.27
N LYS A 148 20.73 -12.29 -3.70
CA LYS A 148 20.71 -13.75 -3.60
C LYS A 148 19.76 -14.34 -4.62
N GLN A 149 20.16 -15.50 -5.17
CA GLN A 149 19.34 -16.31 -6.09
C GLN A 149 18.70 -17.53 -5.41
N LYS A 150 19.23 -17.94 -4.25
CA LYS A 150 18.72 -19.04 -3.43
C LYS A 150 18.65 -18.64 -1.96
N GLU A 151 17.82 -19.34 -1.19
CA GLU A 151 17.52 -19.06 0.22
C GLU A 151 18.57 -19.60 1.20
N ASN A 152 19.74 -19.98 0.68
CA ASN A 152 20.81 -20.51 1.51
C ASN A 152 21.48 -19.41 2.32
N LEU A 153 21.72 -19.71 3.60
CA LEU A 153 22.46 -18.87 4.54
C LEU A 153 23.69 -19.64 5.01
N ARG A 154 24.84 -18.95 5.07
CA ARG A 154 26.07 -19.52 5.64
C ARG A 154 26.32 -18.91 7.01
N VAL A 155 26.67 -19.72 8.01
CA VAL A 155 27.07 -19.20 9.33
C VAL A 155 28.24 -18.22 9.16
N GLY A 156 28.16 -17.05 9.79
CA GLY A 156 29.13 -15.97 9.65
C GLY A 156 28.90 -15.04 8.45
N GLU A 157 27.97 -15.37 7.54
CA GLU A 157 27.62 -14.50 6.41
C GLU A 157 27.01 -13.18 6.90
N LYS A 158 27.46 -12.06 6.34
CA LYS A 158 26.87 -10.74 6.56
C LYS A 158 25.75 -10.51 5.56
N ILE A 159 24.56 -10.29 6.05
CA ILE A 159 23.35 -10.05 5.26
C ILE A 159 22.70 -8.73 5.66
N LYS A 160 22.00 -8.11 4.73
CA LYS A 160 21.20 -6.91 4.93
C LYS A 160 19.79 -7.29 5.37
N VAL A 161 19.27 -6.59 6.38
CA VAL A 161 17.88 -6.71 6.87
C VAL A 161 17.30 -5.32 7.08
N ILE A 162 16.04 -5.12 6.69
CA ILE A 162 15.33 -3.87 6.96
C ILE A 162 14.72 -3.95 8.35
N SER A 163 15.08 -3.05 9.25
CA SER A 163 14.50 -2.96 10.59
C SER A 163 14.38 -1.50 11.03
N PHE A 164 13.75 -1.26 12.17
CA PHE A 164 13.66 0.08 12.73
C PHE A 164 15.01 0.58 13.24
N GLU A 165 15.28 1.88 13.07
CA GLU A 165 16.37 2.59 13.73
C GLU A 165 16.17 2.45 15.24
N ASN A 166 17.26 2.14 15.96
CA ASN A 166 17.18 1.85 17.40
C ASN A 166 16.81 3.10 18.18
#